data_AF-A0A1F5SMR1-F1
#
_entry.id   AF-A0A1F5SMR1-F1
#
_cell.length_a   1.000
_cell.length_b   1.000
_cell.length_c   1.000
_cell.angle_alpha   90.00
_cell.angle_beta   90.00
_cell.angle_gamma   90.00
#
_symmetry.space_group_name_H-M   'P 1'
#
loop_
_entity.id
_entity.type
_entity.pdbx_description
1 polymer ?
#
loop_
_entity_poly.entity_id
_entity_poly.type
_entity_poly.pdbx_seq_one_letter_code
_entity_poly.pdbx_strand_id
1 'polypeptide(L)'
;MNKPTLTPGQVFEDIKKANEIISEILHKEPIGLRAPRGYALGLNNSEELTESVKNAGMHYVSSDLRNKDWQIKTDLFDGHEIRQPRKYSNGLIEMPSHGWQDMAFSGLDIPGVPQFQKWDKKKVDKYIVGHYTELMDKAMDESKKRNKTIYIGGCFHPQAIAVYDGDLKLFRQILDIAKEKEVTVESYTSAFNNIQSLNKKYEQRISNMQ
;
A
#
# COMPACT_ATOMS: atom_id res chain seq x y z
N MET A 1 18.69 -6.04 -19.60
CA MET A 1 18.67 -4.62 -20.01
C MET A 1 18.18 -3.80 -18.83
N ASN A 2 19.05 -2.94 -18.27
CA ASN A 2 18.61 -1.91 -17.33
C ASN A 2 17.73 -0.94 -18.12
N LYS A 3 16.41 -0.96 -17.89
CA LYS A 3 15.54 0.10 -18.40
C LYS A 3 16.02 1.42 -17.79
N PRO A 4 16.14 2.51 -18.58
CA PRO A 4 16.50 3.80 -18.01
C PRO A 4 15.47 4.18 -16.94
N THR A 5 15.97 4.50 -15.74
CA THR A 5 15.16 5.06 -14.66
C THR A 5 14.71 6.45 -15.09
N LEU A 6 13.41 6.74 -14.96
CA LEU A 6 12.89 8.08 -15.24
C LEU A 6 13.57 9.10 -14.33
N THR A 7 13.90 10.27 -14.88
CA THR A 7 14.33 11.41 -14.07
C THR A 7 13.15 11.97 -13.27
N PRO A 8 13.38 12.72 -12.18
CA PRO A 8 12.30 13.37 -11.44
C PRO A 8 11.37 14.22 -12.32
N GLY A 9 11.93 14.97 -13.28
CA GLY A 9 11.15 15.74 -14.26
C GLY A 9 10.29 14.86 -15.18
N GLN A 10 10.81 13.71 -15.62
CA GLN A 10 10.01 12.76 -16.40
C GLN A 10 8.88 12.13 -15.56
N VAL A 11 9.12 11.88 -14.27
CA VAL A 11 8.08 11.40 -13.36
C VAL A 11 6.98 12.45 -13.17
N PHE A 12 7.34 13.73 -13.02
CA PHE A 12 6.37 14.82 -12.95
C PHE A 12 5.46 14.85 -14.19
N GLU A 13 6.04 14.83 -15.40
CA GLU A 13 5.28 14.85 -16.65
C GLU A 13 4.39 13.61 -16.82
N ASP A 14 4.89 12.43 -16.46
CA ASP A 14 4.13 11.17 -16.50
C ASP A 14 2.90 11.23 -15.57
N ILE A 15 3.08 11.72 -14.34
CA ILE A 15 1.98 11.90 -13.39
C ILE A 15 0.98 12.92 -13.91
N LYS A 16 1.45 14.07 -14.41
CA LYS A 16 0.58 15.10 -14.98
C LYS A 16 -0.25 14.55 -16.12
N LYS A 17 0.36 13.78 -17.03
CA LYS A 17 -0.35 13.19 -18.15
C LYS A 17 -1.38 12.15 -17.71
N ALA A 18 -1.02 11.29 -16.76
CA ALA A 18 -1.95 10.32 -16.20
C ALA A 18 -3.13 11.01 -15.51
N ASN A 19 -2.89 12.07 -14.74
CA ASN A 19 -3.94 12.82 -14.06
C ASN A 19 -4.89 13.49 -15.03
N GLU A 20 -4.38 14.11 -16.11
CA GLU A 20 -5.23 14.68 -17.17
C GLU A 20 -6.20 13.64 -17.74
N ILE A 21 -5.69 12.47 -18.11
CA ILE A 21 -6.49 11.38 -18.68
C ILE A 21 -7.53 10.88 -17.67
N ILE A 22 -7.13 10.67 -16.41
CA ILE A 22 -8.04 10.19 -15.37
C ILE A 22 -9.13 11.23 -15.08
N SER A 23 -8.77 12.51 -14.96
CA SER A 23 -9.73 13.59 -14.73
C SER A 23 -10.70 13.76 -15.90
N GLU A 24 -10.22 13.63 -17.13
CA GLU A 24 -11.07 13.70 -18.33
C GLU A 24 -12.11 12.57 -18.37
N ILE A 25 -11.69 11.34 -18.06
CA ILE A 25 -12.55 10.14 -18.15
C ILE A 25 -13.47 9.99 -16.93
N LEU A 26 -12.93 10.20 -15.72
CA LEU A 26 -13.64 9.91 -14.47
C LEU A 26 -14.18 11.16 -13.77
N HIS A 27 -13.88 12.36 -14.27
CA HIS A 27 -14.25 13.64 -13.67
C HIS A 27 -13.82 13.75 -12.20
N LYS A 28 -12.62 13.23 -11.90
CA LYS A 28 -12.03 13.23 -10.56
C LYS A 28 -10.54 13.52 -10.64
N GLU A 29 -10.11 14.48 -9.83
CA GLU A 29 -8.70 14.78 -9.64
C GLU A 29 -8.02 13.69 -8.78
N PRO A 30 -7.03 12.97 -9.31
CA PRO A 30 -6.24 12.05 -8.50
C PRO A 30 -5.40 12.84 -7.50
N ILE A 31 -5.38 12.36 -6.25
CA ILE A 31 -4.55 12.96 -5.18
C ILE A 31 -3.49 11.98 -4.66
N GLY A 32 -3.41 10.80 -5.26
CA GLY A 32 -2.62 9.69 -4.78
C GLY A 32 -1.90 8.97 -5.91
N LEU A 33 -0.64 8.62 -5.68
CA LEU A 33 0.18 7.88 -6.63
C LEU A 33 0.48 6.48 -6.09
N ARG A 34 0.49 5.45 -6.94
CA ARG A 34 1.14 4.16 -6.63
C ARG A 34 2.31 3.98 -7.57
N ALA A 35 3.51 3.81 -7.02
CA ALA A 35 4.70 3.70 -7.83
C ALA A 35 4.69 2.37 -8.61
N PRO A 36 4.98 2.39 -9.92
CA PRO A 36 5.20 1.17 -10.68
C PRO A 36 6.32 0.35 -10.05
N ARG A 37 6.04 -0.92 -9.88
CA ARG A 37 6.94 -1.93 -9.33
C ARG A 37 7.44 -1.74 -7.89
N GLY A 38 7.07 -0.65 -7.21
CA GLY A 38 7.39 -0.41 -5.80
C GLY A 38 8.89 -0.40 -5.46
N TYR A 39 9.19 0.02 -4.25
CA TYR A 39 10.54 0.18 -3.72
C TYR A 39 10.62 -0.33 -2.28
N ALA A 40 11.84 -0.65 -1.84
CA ALA A 40 12.12 -0.89 -0.44
C ALA A 40 12.30 0.47 0.25
N LEU A 41 11.62 0.70 1.37
CA LEU A 41 11.64 1.98 2.10
C LEU A 41 11.07 3.17 1.30
N GLY A 42 10.26 2.89 0.28
CA GLY A 42 9.60 3.91 -0.54
C GLY A 42 10.57 4.83 -1.28
N LEU A 43 10.27 6.13 -1.31
CA LEU A 43 11.05 7.16 -2.00
C LEU A 43 12.08 7.85 -1.09
N ASN A 44 12.41 7.29 0.08
CA ASN A 44 13.28 7.91 1.09
C ASN A 44 14.64 8.38 0.55
N ASN A 45 15.14 7.80 -0.53
CA ASN A 45 16.46 8.09 -1.09
C ASN A 45 16.46 9.18 -2.17
N SER A 46 15.34 9.88 -2.43
CA SER A 46 15.29 10.92 -3.46
C SER A 46 14.32 12.05 -3.13
N GLU A 47 14.86 13.14 -2.55
CA GLU A 47 14.10 14.35 -2.25
C GLU A 47 13.60 15.05 -3.52
N GLU A 48 14.41 15.11 -4.57
CA GLU A 48 13.97 15.68 -5.86
C GLU A 48 12.77 14.93 -6.45
N LEU A 49 12.73 13.60 -6.27
CA LEU A 49 11.62 12.77 -6.73
C LEU A 49 10.36 12.99 -5.89
N THR A 50 10.47 13.02 -4.56
CA THR A 50 9.32 13.30 -3.70
C THR A 50 8.77 14.71 -3.95
N GLU A 51 9.62 15.68 -4.27
CA GLU A 51 9.22 17.02 -4.64
C GLU A 51 8.53 17.06 -6.00
N SER A 52 9.04 16.32 -6.98
CA SER A 52 8.39 16.17 -8.29
C SER A 52 6.99 15.54 -8.17
N VAL A 53 6.84 14.50 -7.35
CA VAL A 53 5.54 13.86 -7.08
C VAL A 53 4.57 14.84 -6.42
N LYS A 54 5.03 15.60 -5.42
CA LYS A 54 4.21 16.59 -4.72
C LYS A 54 3.80 17.74 -5.65
N ASN A 55 4.73 18.28 -6.44
CA ASN A 55 4.48 19.36 -7.39
C ASN A 55 3.51 18.94 -8.50
N ALA A 56 3.44 17.64 -8.83
CA ALA A 56 2.44 17.10 -9.74
C ALA A 56 1.00 17.05 -9.15
N GLY A 57 0.82 17.50 -7.89
CA GLY A 57 -0.47 17.57 -7.21
C GLY A 57 -0.80 16.38 -6.31
N MET A 58 0.15 15.47 -6.08
CA MET A 58 -0.07 14.31 -5.22
C MET A 58 0.08 14.66 -3.75
N HIS A 59 -0.86 14.16 -2.93
CA HIS A 59 -0.87 14.34 -1.48
C HIS A 59 -0.32 13.13 -0.74
N TYR A 60 -0.43 11.94 -1.34
CA TYR A 60 0.17 10.72 -0.84
C TYR A 60 0.70 9.85 -1.97
N VAL A 61 1.63 8.96 -1.62
CA VAL A 61 2.17 7.94 -2.50
C VAL A 61 2.16 6.58 -1.80
N SER A 62 1.89 5.52 -2.53
CA SER A 62 2.09 4.14 -2.09
C SER A 62 3.21 3.54 -2.94
N SER A 63 4.45 3.71 -2.46
CA SER A 63 5.67 3.30 -3.15
C SER A 63 6.50 2.29 -2.35
N ASP A 64 6.26 2.18 -1.04
CA ASP A 64 6.92 1.19 -0.20
C ASP A 64 6.19 -0.16 -0.25
N LEU A 65 6.56 -0.99 -1.24
CA LEU A 65 5.94 -2.31 -1.52
C LEU A 65 6.96 -3.45 -1.63
N ARG A 66 8.22 -3.22 -1.25
CA ARG A 66 9.27 -4.24 -1.18
C ARG A 66 9.85 -4.33 0.22
N ASN A 67 10.40 -5.49 0.56
CA ASN A 67 11.24 -5.61 1.76
C ASN A 67 12.68 -5.19 1.40
N LYS A 68 13.55 -5.13 2.41
CA LYS A 68 14.98 -4.79 2.23
C LYS A 68 15.71 -5.66 1.20
N ASP A 69 15.26 -6.90 1.00
CA ASP A 69 15.82 -7.88 0.06
C ASP A 69 15.13 -7.80 -1.33
N TRP A 70 14.37 -6.73 -1.59
CA TRP A 70 13.64 -6.48 -2.84
C TRP A 70 12.58 -7.54 -3.19
N GLN A 71 12.13 -8.31 -2.21
CA GLN A 71 11.07 -9.30 -2.38
C GLN A 71 9.70 -8.65 -2.30
N ILE A 72 8.71 -9.28 -2.94
CA ILE A 72 7.36 -8.74 -3.03
C ILE A 72 6.53 -8.96 -1.77
N LYS A 73 6.93 -9.92 -0.93
CA LYS A 73 6.25 -10.23 0.32
C LYS A 73 6.75 -9.24 1.37
N THR A 74 5.91 -8.28 1.74
CA THR A 74 6.23 -7.34 2.80
C THR A 74 5.35 -7.57 4.00
N ASP A 75 5.98 -8.09 5.06
CA ASP A 75 5.30 -8.31 6.33
C ASP A 75 4.98 -6.96 7.00
N LEU A 76 4.08 -6.95 7.99
CA LEU A 76 3.73 -5.76 8.77
C LEU A 76 4.95 -5.10 9.44
N PHE A 77 6.01 -5.88 9.67
CA PHE A 77 7.25 -5.42 10.27
C PHE A 77 8.40 -5.50 9.27
N ASP A 78 9.26 -4.48 9.30
CA ASP A 78 10.59 -4.50 8.70
C ASP A 78 11.62 -4.48 9.84
N GLY A 79 12.09 -5.66 10.24
CA GLY A 79 12.86 -5.81 11.48
C GLY A 79 12.01 -5.51 12.72
N HIS A 80 12.39 -4.50 13.49
CA HIS A 80 11.65 -4.05 14.68
C HIS A 80 10.65 -2.93 14.39
N GLU A 81 10.71 -2.34 13.19
CA GLU A 81 9.88 -1.21 12.81
C GLU A 81 8.58 -1.69 12.17
N ILE A 82 7.47 -1.08 12.57
CA ILE A 82 6.17 -1.35 11.99
C ILE A 82 5.99 -0.50 10.72
N ARG A 83 5.58 -1.12 9.61
CA ARG A 83 5.36 -0.43 8.33
C ARG A 83 4.06 0.34 8.37
N GLN A 84 4.12 1.62 8.74
CA GLN A 84 2.95 2.50 8.86
C GLN A 84 3.09 3.76 8.01
N PRO A 85 1.98 4.47 7.73
CA PRO A 85 2.02 5.73 7.02
C PRO A 85 3.01 6.71 7.66
N ARG A 86 3.84 7.35 6.84
CA ARG A 86 4.89 8.28 7.28
C ARG A 86 4.96 9.51 6.39
N LYS A 87 5.45 10.62 6.92
CA LYS A 87 5.55 11.91 6.21
C LYS A 87 6.98 12.10 5.71
N TYR A 88 7.16 12.43 4.43
CA TYR A 88 8.42 12.92 3.89
C TYR A 88 8.70 14.36 4.35
N SER A 89 9.93 14.86 4.21
CA SER A 89 10.32 16.22 4.61
C SER A 89 9.42 17.30 4.01
N ASN A 90 9.05 17.14 2.74
CA ASN A 90 8.17 18.05 2.01
C ASN A 90 6.68 17.90 2.35
N GLY A 91 6.31 16.97 3.22
CA GLY A 91 4.94 16.75 3.67
C GLY A 91 4.08 15.81 2.83
N LEU A 92 4.61 15.25 1.74
CA LEU A 92 4.01 14.11 1.05
C LEU A 92 3.90 12.92 2.03
N ILE A 93 2.78 12.20 2.01
CA ILE A 93 2.58 11.01 2.85
C ILE A 93 2.92 9.74 2.07
N GLU A 94 3.86 8.93 2.58
CA GLU A 94 4.01 7.54 2.17
C GLU A 94 2.97 6.67 2.86
N MET A 95 2.21 5.90 2.08
CA MET A 95 1.25 4.90 2.53
C MET A 95 1.75 3.51 2.09
N PRO A 96 2.48 2.79 2.96
CA PRO A 96 3.07 1.52 2.59
C PRO A 96 2.01 0.47 2.24
N SER A 97 2.38 -0.49 1.41
CA SER A 97 1.57 -1.69 1.14
C SER A 97 2.25 -2.93 1.71
N HIS A 98 1.45 -3.93 2.06
CA HIS A 98 1.89 -5.24 2.54
C HIS A 98 2.12 -6.21 1.38
N GLY A 99 2.75 -5.68 0.32
CA GLY A 99 3.25 -6.44 -0.81
C GLY A 99 2.22 -6.62 -1.90
N TRP A 100 2.59 -7.38 -2.94
CA TRP A 100 1.72 -7.80 -4.03
C TRP A 100 1.48 -9.30 -3.95
N GLN A 101 1.11 -9.75 -2.76
CA GLN A 101 0.96 -11.18 -2.46
C GLN A 101 -0.11 -11.85 -3.34
N ASP A 102 -0.98 -11.06 -3.97
CA ASP A 102 -1.93 -11.50 -4.99
C ASP A 102 -1.28 -12.02 -6.27
N MET A 103 -0.22 -11.36 -6.74
CA MET A 103 0.60 -11.83 -7.86
C MET A 103 1.25 -13.15 -7.52
N ALA A 104 1.53 -13.37 -6.23
CA ALA A 104 1.93 -14.65 -5.74
C ALA A 104 0.81 -15.69 -6.04
N PHE A 105 -0.38 -15.48 -5.48
CA PHE A 105 -1.51 -16.42 -5.62
C PHE A 105 -1.87 -16.81 -7.06
N SER A 106 -1.59 -15.95 -8.04
CA SER A 106 -1.80 -16.23 -9.48
C SER A 106 -0.97 -17.40 -10.05
N GLY A 107 0.06 -17.88 -9.35
CA GLY A 107 0.91 -18.98 -9.83
C GLY A 107 1.92 -18.57 -10.91
N LEU A 108 2.02 -17.27 -11.22
CA LEU A 108 2.98 -16.74 -12.18
C LEU A 108 4.41 -16.79 -11.63
N ASP A 109 5.37 -17.20 -12.46
CA ASP A 109 6.79 -17.18 -12.10
C ASP A 109 7.32 -15.75 -12.19
N ILE A 110 7.29 -15.06 -11.05
CA ILE A 110 7.70 -13.67 -10.92
C ILE A 110 8.96 -13.62 -10.03
N PRO A 111 10.04 -12.97 -10.48
CA PRO A 111 11.23 -12.77 -9.67
C PRO A 111 10.92 -12.08 -8.33
N GLY A 112 11.47 -12.60 -7.23
CA GLY A 112 11.26 -12.05 -5.88
C GLY A 112 9.96 -12.49 -5.20
N VAL A 113 9.26 -13.46 -5.79
CA VAL A 113 8.04 -14.07 -5.24
C VAL A 113 8.35 -15.46 -4.68
N PRO A 114 8.00 -15.77 -3.42
CA PRO A 114 8.11 -17.12 -2.89
C PRO A 114 7.39 -18.12 -3.81
N GLN A 115 8.17 -19.04 -4.39
CA GLN A 115 7.77 -19.93 -5.48
C GLN A 115 6.49 -20.74 -5.16
N PHE A 116 5.44 -20.55 -5.98
CA PHE A 116 4.18 -21.32 -6.01
C PHE A 116 4.35 -22.82 -6.16
N GLN A 117 5.51 -23.24 -6.64
CA GLN A 117 5.86 -24.66 -6.79
C GLN A 117 5.78 -25.43 -5.45
N LYS A 118 5.80 -24.73 -4.32
CA LYS A 118 5.68 -25.33 -2.98
C LYS A 118 4.23 -25.41 -2.45
N TRP A 119 3.26 -24.80 -3.11
CA TRP A 119 1.91 -24.70 -2.56
C TRP A 119 1.05 -25.87 -3.05
N ASP A 120 0.34 -26.49 -2.12
CA ASP A 120 -0.71 -27.44 -2.47
C ASP A 120 -1.84 -26.67 -3.16
N LYS A 121 -2.01 -26.88 -4.46
CA LYS A 121 -3.03 -26.21 -5.29
C LYS A 121 -4.45 -26.37 -4.72
N LYS A 122 -4.72 -27.46 -3.99
CA LYS A 122 -6.02 -27.69 -3.34
C LYS A 122 -6.24 -26.85 -2.07
N LYS A 123 -5.22 -26.11 -1.63
CA LYS A 123 -5.23 -25.31 -0.39
C LYS A 123 -4.95 -23.82 -0.65
N VAL A 124 -4.86 -23.39 -1.91
CA VAL A 124 -4.59 -21.99 -2.28
C VAL A 124 -5.55 -21.04 -1.58
N ASP A 125 -6.84 -21.34 -1.58
CA ASP A 125 -7.88 -20.57 -0.86
C ASP A 125 -7.55 -20.37 0.62
N LYS A 126 -7.09 -21.44 1.30
CA LYS A 126 -6.68 -21.39 2.71
C LYS A 126 -5.43 -20.54 2.92
N TYR A 127 -4.48 -20.56 1.97
CA TYR A 127 -3.29 -19.71 2.04
C TYR A 127 -3.64 -18.24 1.86
N ILE A 128 -4.55 -17.92 0.92
CA ILE A 128 -5.00 -16.56 0.64
C ILE A 128 -5.74 -15.98 1.84
N VAL A 129 -6.81 -16.66 2.28
CA VAL A 129 -7.63 -16.21 3.41
C VAL A 129 -6.81 -16.20 4.69
N GLY A 130 -5.99 -17.24 4.92
CA GLY A 130 -5.10 -17.32 6.07
C GLY A 130 -4.09 -16.17 6.13
N HIS A 131 -3.49 -15.78 4.99
CA HIS A 131 -2.54 -14.67 4.94
C HIS A 131 -3.16 -13.34 5.38
N TYR A 132 -4.31 -12.97 4.81
CA TYR A 132 -4.97 -11.71 5.17
C TYR A 132 -5.55 -11.75 6.59
N THR A 133 -6.02 -12.91 7.05
CA THR A 133 -6.47 -13.10 8.44
C THR A 133 -5.33 -12.88 9.42
N GLU A 134 -4.16 -13.51 9.19
CA GLU A 134 -2.97 -13.34 10.03
C GLU A 134 -2.47 -11.89 10.02
N LEU A 135 -2.52 -11.22 8.87
CA LEU A 135 -2.13 -9.81 8.77
C LEU A 135 -3.05 -8.89 9.58
N MET A 136 -4.37 -9.13 9.52
CA MET A 136 -5.36 -8.44 10.35
C MET A 136 -5.12 -8.70 11.85
N ASP A 137 -4.92 -9.95 12.25
CA ASP A 137 -4.67 -10.32 13.64
C ASP A 137 -3.43 -9.62 14.21
N LYS A 138 -2.32 -9.63 13.46
CA LYS A 138 -1.09 -8.91 13.85
C LYS A 138 -1.32 -7.41 14.00
N ALA A 139 -2.05 -6.79 13.07
CA ALA A 139 -2.33 -5.35 13.15
C ALA A 139 -3.24 -5.01 14.33
N MET A 140 -4.23 -5.83 14.64
CA MET A 140 -5.09 -5.66 15.80
C MET A 140 -4.31 -5.76 17.11
N ASP A 141 -3.42 -6.74 17.22
CA ASP A 141 -2.55 -6.88 18.39
C ASP A 141 -1.65 -5.65 18.58
N GLU A 142 -1.03 -5.16 17.50
CA GLU A 142 -0.22 -3.94 17.56
C GLU A 142 -1.06 -2.70 17.86
N SER A 143 -2.29 -2.63 17.35
CA SER A 143 -3.21 -1.53 17.62
C SER A 143 -3.53 -1.44 19.12
N LYS A 144 -3.82 -2.59 19.75
CA LYS A 144 -4.06 -2.68 21.20
C LYS A 144 -2.82 -2.31 22.00
N LYS A 145 -1.65 -2.88 21.67
CA LYS A 145 -0.38 -2.62 22.39
C LYS A 145 0.03 -1.15 22.33
N ARG A 146 -0.19 -0.49 21.19
CA ARG A 146 0.27 0.89 20.95
C ARG A 146 -0.80 1.94 21.22
N ASN A 147 -2.04 1.52 21.46
CA ASN A 147 -3.22 2.37 21.53
C ASN A 147 -3.31 3.34 20.33
N LYS A 148 -3.13 2.80 19.12
CA LYS A 148 -3.09 3.55 17.85
C LYS A 148 -3.77 2.77 16.75
N THR A 149 -4.35 3.47 15.78
CA THR A 149 -4.80 2.86 14.52
C THR A 149 -3.60 2.29 13.77
N ILE A 150 -3.69 1.04 13.35
CA ILE A 150 -2.70 0.37 12.49
C ILE A 150 -3.32 0.19 11.11
N TYR A 151 -2.61 0.67 10.09
CA TYR A 151 -3.03 0.60 8.70
C TYR A 151 -2.42 -0.60 8.00
N ILE A 152 -3.24 -1.33 7.25
CA ILE A 152 -2.80 -2.39 6.34
C ILE A 152 -3.09 -1.94 4.91
N GLY A 153 -2.05 -1.62 4.13
CA GLY A 153 -2.19 -1.35 2.70
C GLY A 153 -2.29 -2.63 1.86
N GLY A 154 -3.37 -2.76 1.09
CA GLY A 154 -3.57 -3.83 0.12
C GLY A 154 -3.17 -3.42 -1.31
N CYS A 155 -2.45 -4.30 -2.01
CA CYS A 155 -2.18 -4.17 -3.43
C CYS A 155 -2.69 -5.41 -4.14
N PHE A 156 -3.61 -5.18 -5.08
CA PHE A 156 -4.32 -6.23 -5.79
C PHE A 156 -4.40 -5.89 -7.28
N HIS A 157 -4.20 -6.89 -8.12
CA HIS A 157 -4.14 -6.79 -9.57
C HIS A 157 -5.33 -7.57 -10.13
N PRO A 158 -6.22 -6.93 -10.90
CA PRO A 158 -7.37 -7.61 -11.50
C PRO A 158 -6.99 -8.86 -12.30
N GLN A 159 -5.85 -8.82 -12.99
CA GLN A 159 -5.31 -9.97 -13.73
C GLN A 159 -4.99 -11.16 -12.80
N ALA A 160 -4.38 -10.92 -11.64
CA ALA A 160 -4.05 -11.98 -10.70
C ALA A 160 -5.33 -12.54 -10.05
N ILE A 161 -6.23 -11.65 -9.60
CA ILE A 161 -7.51 -12.02 -9.00
C ILE A 161 -8.32 -12.90 -9.96
N ALA A 162 -8.38 -12.55 -11.24
CA ALA A 162 -9.11 -13.34 -12.23
C ALA A 162 -8.60 -14.80 -12.35
N VAL A 163 -7.33 -15.05 -12.00
CA VAL A 163 -6.73 -16.40 -12.03
C VAL A 163 -7.07 -17.19 -10.77
N TYR A 164 -6.93 -16.61 -9.57
CA TYR A 164 -7.07 -17.36 -8.32
C TYR A 164 -8.43 -17.20 -7.63
N ASP A 165 -9.23 -16.20 -7.98
CA ASP A 165 -10.53 -15.89 -7.38
C ASP A 165 -11.48 -15.21 -8.40
N GLY A 166 -11.66 -15.84 -9.57
CA GLY A 166 -12.46 -15.27 -10.66
C GLY A 166 -13.92 -14.95 -10.30
N ASP A 167 -14.49 -15.66 -9.30
CA ASP A 167 -15.83 -15.43 -8.78
C ASP A 167 -15.87 -14.46 -7.56
N LEU A 168 -14.71 -13.95 -7.14
CA LEU A 168 -14.53 -13.09 -5.96
C LEU A 168 -15.01 -13.71 -4.64
N LYS A 169 -15.03 -15.04 -4.52
CA LYS A 169 -15.48 -15.75 -3.32
C LYS A 169 -14.49 -15.56 -2.17
N LEU A 170 -13.20 -15.59 -2.45
CA LEU A 170 -12.16 -15.42 -1.44
C LEU A 170 -12.10 -13.97 -0.95
N PHE A 171 -12.22 -12.98 -1.84
CA PHE A 171 -12.31 -11.57 -1.43
C PHE A 171 -13.53 -11.29 -0.56
N ARG A 172 -14.70 -11.84 -0.90
CA ARG A 172 -15.89 -11.72 -0.04
C ARG A 172 -15.63 -12.30 1.34
N GLN A 173 -15.04 -13.50 1.40
CA GLN A 173 -14.67 -14.12 2.69
C GLN A 173 -13.68 -13.25 3.49
N ILE A 174 -12.68 -12.64 2.85
CA ILE A 174 -11.74 -11.73 3.52
C ILE A 174 -12.47 -10.49 4.07
N LEU A 175 -13.43 -9.93 3.33
CA LEU A 175 -14.24 -8.80 3.79
C LEU A 175 -15.18 -9.17 4.94
N ASP A 176 -15.77 -10.37 4.91
CA ASP A 176 -16.59 -10.88 6.02
C ASP A 176 -15.75 -11.04 7.30
N ILE A 177 -14.54 -11.62 7.18
CA ILE A 177 -13.59 -11.73 8.29
C ILE A 177 -13.18 -10.35 8.81
N ALA A 178 -12.90 -9.39 7.93
CA ALA A 178 -12.57 -8.02 8.34
C ALA A 178 -13.71 -7.41 9.15
N LYS A 179 -14.96 -7.59 8.70
CA LYS A 179 -16.16 -7.13 9.41
C LYS A 179 -16.32 -7.80 10.78
N GLU A 180 -16.18 -9.12 10.85
CA GLU A 180 -16.25 -9.88 12.11
C GLU A 180 -15.19 -9.44 13.12
N LYS A 181 -14.02 -9.05 12.63
CA LYS A 181 -12.89 -8.54 13.44
C LYS A 181 -12.96 -7.04 13.70
N GLU A 182 -14.01 -6.35 13.27
CA GLU A 182 -14.15 -4.89 13.37
C GLU A 182 -12.98 -4.12 12.70
N VAL A 183 -12.40 -4.69 11.64
CA VAL A 183 -11.39 -4.05 10.80
C VAL A 183 -12.09 -3.23 9.72
N THR A 184 -11.90 -1.91 9.75
CA THR A 184 -12.44 -1.01 8.73
C THR A 184 -11.70 -1.16 7.40
N VAL A 185 -12.44 -1.39 6.32
CA VAL A 185 -11.92 -1.38 4.95
C VAL A 185 -12.28 -0.05 4.29
N GLU A 186 -11.27 0.69 3.84
CA GLU A 186 -11.45 2.02 3.26
C GLU A 186 -10.50 2.29 2.09
N SER A 187 -10.77 3.36 1.34
CA SER A 187 -9.88 3.81 0.28
C SER A 187 -8.63 4.48 0.86
N TYR A 188 -7.53 4.48 0.10
CA TYR A 188 -6.31 5.22 0.47
C TYR A 188 -6.59 6.71 0.75
N THR A 189 -7.50 7.33 0.00
CA THR A 189 -7.94 8.71 0.24
C THR A 189 -8.63 8.90 1.58
N SER A 190 -9.48 7.94 1.99
CA SER A 190 -10.16 8.01 3.29
C SER A 190 -9.16 7.86 4.44
N ALA A 191 -8.24 6.90 4.31
CA ALA A 191 -7.13 6.72 5.24
C ALA A 191 -6.23 7.98 5.33
N PHE A 192 -5.89 8.59 4.19
CA PHE A 192 -5.15 9.86 4.16
C PHE A 192 -5.88 10.97 4.94
N ASN A 193 -7.19 11.14 4.71
CA ASN A 193 -8.00 12.12 5.43
C ASN A 193 -8.05 11.85 6.93
N ASN A 194 -8.17 10.58 7.33
CA ASN A 194 -8.13 10.16 8.74
C ASN A 194 -6.80 10.54 9.38
N ILE A 195 -5.67 10.23 8.73
CA ILE A 195 -4.32 10.59 9.19
C ILE A 195 -4.18 12.11 9.36
N GLN A 196 -4.62 12.89 8.37
CA GLN A 196 -4.58 14.36 8.45
C GLN A 196 -5.42 14.92 9.61
N SER A 197 -6.61 14.35 9.83
CA SER A 197 -7.50 14.81 10.90
C SER A 197 -6.93 14.55 12.29
N LEU A 198 -6.23 13.41 12.48
CA LEU A 198 -5.57 13.05 13.73
C LEU A 198 -4.41 14.00 14.04
N ASN A 199 -3.61 14.36 13.02
CA ASN A 199 -2.51 15.30 13.16
C ASN A 199 -3.00 16.68 13.60
N LYS A 200 -4.06 17.21 12.98
CA LYS A 200 -4.65 18.51 13.36
C LYS A 200 -5.12 18.53 14.81
N LYS A 201 -5.79 17.46 15.28
CA LYS A 201 -6.24 17.36 16.68
C LYS A 201 -5.07 17.33 17.65
N TYR A 202 -3.97 16.68 17.28
CA TYR A 202 -2.76 16.63 18.10
C TYR A 202 -2.08 18.00 18.20
N GLU A 203 -1.90 18.69 17.08
CA GLU A 203 -1.33 20.05 17.03
C GLU A 203 -2.15 21.04 17.85
N GLN A 204 -3.48 20.99 17.74
CA GLN A 204 -4.37 21.85 18.52
C GLN A 204 -4.28 21.58 20.03
N ARG A 205 -4.09 20.32 20.45
CA ARG A 205 -3.88 19.98 21.86
C ARG A 205 -2.56 20.55 22.40
N ILE A 206 -1.47 20.46 21.64
CA ILE A 206 -0.18 21.04 22.05
C ILE A 206 -0.30 22.56 22.17
N SER A 207 -0.93 23.22 21.21
CA SER A 207 -1.10 24.68 21.24
C SER A 207 -1.95 25.17 22.41
N ASN A 208 -2.87 24.35 22.93
CA ASN A 208 -3.70 24.69 24.10
C ASN A 208 -3.00 24.38 25.45
N MET A 209 -1.82 23.75 25.42
CA MET A 209 -1.00 23.45 26.60
C MET A 209 0.18 24.42 26.77
N GLN A 210 0.37 25.34 25.82
CA GLN A 210 1.34 26.43 25.88
C GLN A 210 0.64 27.73 26.28
#